data_AF-A0A7Z9KKU8-F1
#
_entry.id   AF-A0A7Z9KKU8-F1
#
_cell.length_a   1.000
_cell.length_b   1.000
_cell.length_c   1.000
_cell.angle_alpha   90.00
_cell.angle_beta   90.00
_cell.angle_gamma   90.00
#
_symmetry.space_group_name_H-M   'P 1'
#
loop_
_entity.id
_entity.type
_entity.pdbx_description
1 polymer ?
#
loop_
_entity_poly.entity_id
_entity_poly.type
_entity_poly.pdbx_seq_one_letter_code
_entity_poly.pdbx_strand_id
1 'polypeptide(L)'
;MSIYSFSSPEALRKLIVLSCVFLILSGILLAYPRMFPWAEESSATSLLHIWAGFFFLVIFPMYSWDHIRGHKDRLGERSLVTASGIIQFFTGLGLIISGIPLLLYGADVLDFPREIHLLLTFVLAGSLILHKFSKK
;
A
#
# COMPACT_ATOMS: atom_id res chain seq x y z
N MET A 1 31.42 10.65 4.06
CA MET A 1 30.18 11.36 3.69
C MET A 1 29.05 10.34 3.74
N SER A 2 28.20 10.43 4.77
CA SER A 2 27.23 9.39 5.13
C SER A 2 25.93 9.61 4.35
N ILE A 3 25.57 8.68 3.46
CA ILE A 3 24.37 8.72 2.60
C ILE A 3 23.06 8.64 3.44
N TYR A 4 23.17 8.47 4.75
CA TYR A 4 22.06 8.24 5.67
C TYR A 4 21.23 9.49 6.05
N SER A 5 21.47 10.67 5.47
CA SER A 5 20.74 11.89 5.85
C SER A 5 19.52 12.21 4.98
N PHE A 6 19.12 11.37 4.02
CA PHE A 6 18.17 11.83 2.99
C PHE A 6 16.69 11.83 3.40
N SER A 7 16.28 11.27 4.55
CA SER A 7 14.90 11.43 5.03
C SER A 7 14.83 11.20 6.54
N SER A 8 14.24 12.15 7.28
CA SER A 8 13.89 11.86 8.67
C SER A 8 12.93 10.65 8.69
N PRO A 9 13.01 9.74 9.69
CA PRO A 9 12.10 8.60 9.80
C PRO A 9 10.61 8.99 9.71
N GLU A 10 10.30 10.22 10.10
CA GLU A 10 8.98 10.81 9.98
C GLU A 10 8.57 11.15 8.54
N ALA A 11 9.50 11.68 7.74
CA ALA A 11 9.25 11.99 6.34
C ALA A 11 8.94 10.72 5.55
N LEU A 12 9.72 9.65 5.76
CA LEU A 12 9.48 8.35 5.12
C LEU A 12 8.14 7.74 5.54
N ARG A 13 7.79 7.83 6.83
CA ARG A 13 6.47 7.41 7.33
C ARG A 13 5.33 8.17 6.63
N LYS A 14 5.42 9.49 6.54
CA LYS A 14 4.39 10.32 5.87
C LYS A 14 4.29 9.97 4.40
N LEU A 15 5.42 9.78 3.73
CA LEU A 15 5.49 9.39 2.33
C LEU A 15 4.79 8.05 2.08
N ILE A 16 5.10 7.03 2.89
CA ILE A 16 4.45 5.71 2.82
C ILE A 16 2.93 5.82 2.99
N VAL A 17 2.48 6.56 4.01
CA VAL A 17 1.04 6.73 4.25
C VAL A 17 0.37 7.46 3.09
N LEU A 18 0.99 8.51 2.55
CA LEU A 18 0.48 9.24 1.39
C LEU A 18 0.42 8.34 0.15
N SER A 19 1.46 7.53 -0.10
CA SER A 19 1.47 6.55 -1.19
C SER A 19 0.35 5.52 -1.01
N CYS A 20 0.16 4.97 0.20
CA CYS A 20 -0.95 4.06 0.49
C CYS A 20 -2.31 4.70 0.19
N VAL A 21 -2.55 5.91 0.71
CA VAL A 21 -3.82 6.63 0.51
C VAL A 21 -4.06 6.88 -0.98
N PHE A 22 -3.03 7.36 -1.69
CA PHE A 22 -3.12 7.59 -3.13
C PHE A 22 -3.44 6.31 -3.90
N LEU A 23 -2.71 5.22 -3.62
CA LEU A 23 -2.90 3.93 -4.29
C LEU A 23 -4.27 3.31 -4.00
N ILE A 24 -4.77 3.41 -2.76
CA ILE A 24 -6.12 2.95 -2.39
C ILE A 24 -7.17 3.72 -3.19
N LEU A 25 -7.10 5.06 -3.18
CA LEU A 25 -8.09 5.89 -3.85
C LEU A 25 -8.07 5.68 -5.37
N SER A 26 -6.89 5.72 -5.98
CA SER A 26 -6.74 5.49 -7.43
C SER A 26 -7.10 4.06 -7.83
N GLY A 27 -6.80 3.05 -7.01
CA GLY A 27 -7.17 1.66 -7.28
C GLY A 27 -8.68 1.42 -7.23
N ILE A 28 -9.37 1.98 -6.22
CA ILE A 28 -10.84 1.94 -6.14
C ILE A 28 -11.47 2.65 -7.33
N LEU A 29 -10.91 3.80 -7.70
CA LEU A 29 -11.39 4.59 -8.83
C LEU A 29 -11.31 3.81 -10.15
N LEU A 30 -10.20 3.09 -10.38
CA LEU A 30 -9.99 2.25 -11.56
C LEU A 30 -10.85 0.96 -11.52
N ALA A 31 -11.12 0.41 -10.33
CA ALA A 31 -11.91 -0.81 -10.18
C ALA A 31 -13.42 -0.60 -10.39
N TYR A 32 -13.92 0.63 -10.22
CA TYR A 32 -15.34 0.95 -10.31
C TYR A 32 -15.64 2.13 -11.25
N PRO A 33 -15.31 2.02 -12.54
CA PRO A 33 -15.45 3.13 -13.48
C PRO A 33 -16.90 3.61 -13.66
N ARG A 34 -17.89 2.71 -13.54
CA ARG A 34 -19.32 3.07 -13.59
C ARG A 34 -19.75 4.03 -12.48
N MET A 35 -19.10 4.00 -11.32
CA MET A 35 -19.36 4.94 -10.22
C MET A 35 -18.64 6.27 -10.44
N PHE A 36 -17.59 6.29 -11.28
CA PHE A 36 -16.74 7.45 -11.54
C PHE A 36 -16.40 7.56 -13.04
N PRO A 37 -17.37 7.89 -13.91
CA PRO A 37 -17.19 7.81 -15.37
C PRO A 37 -16.03 8.69 -15.89
N TRP A 38 -15.80 9.83 -15.23
CA TRP A 38 -14.69 10.74 -15.54
C TRP A 38 -13.29 10.13 -15.29
N ALA A 39 -13.20 9.02 -14.55
CA ALA A 39 -11.95 8.34 -14.30
C ALA A 39 -11.67 7.18 -15.26
N GLU A 40 -12.70 6.65 -15.92
CA GLU A 40 -12.59 5.61 -16.94
C GLU A 40 -11.81 6.13 -18.17
N GLU A 41 -11.95 7.41 -18.51
CA GLU A 41 -11.23 8.05 -19.62
C GLU A 41 -9.79 8.49 -19.26
N SER A 42 -9.39 8.39 -18.00
CA SER A 42 -8.13 8.96 -17.52
C SER A 42 -6.99 7.96 -17.63
N SER A 43 -6.37 7.88 -18.81
CA SER A 43 -5.03 7.27 -18.99
C SER A 43 -4.02 7.78 -17.94
N ALA A 44 -4.20 9.03 -17.50
CA ALA A 44 -3.43 9.65 -16.43
C ALA A 44 -3.61 8.97 -15.06
N THR A 45 -4.83 8.59 -14.66
CA THR A 45 -5.09 7.94 -13.37
C THR A 45 -4.41 6.57 -13.32
N SER A 46 -4.57 5.79 -14.38
CA SER A 46 -3.89 4.48 -14.51
C SER A 46 -2.37 4.65 -14.47
N LEU A 47 -1.82 5.59 -15.24
CA LEU A 47 -0.39 5.88 -15.28
C LEU A 47 0.15 6.29 -13.90
N LEU A 48 -0.56 7.19 -13.20
CA LEU A 48 -0.16 7.63 -11.86
C LEU A 48 -0.25 6.51 -10.83
N HIS A 49 -1.28 5.65 -10.90
CA HIS A 49 -1.40 4.47 -10.03
C HIS A 49 -0.21 3.53 -10.22
N ILE A 50 0.15 3.25 -11.48
CA ILE A 50 1.29 2.40 -11.84
C ILE A 50 2.60 2.99 -11.31
N TRP A 51 2.87 4.28 -11.57
CA TRP A 51 4.10 4.94 -11.09
C TRP A 51 4.19 5.01 -9.57
N ALA A 52 3.07 5.31 -8.89
CA ALA A 52 3.00 5.25 -7.43
C ALA A 52 3.24 3.83 -6.91
N GLY A 53 2.76 2.80 -7.63
CA GLY A 53 2.98 1.39 -7.31
C GLY A 53 4.45 0.98 -7.47
N PHE A 54 5.11 1.43 -8.53
CA PHE A 54 6.56 1.26 -8.71
C PHE A 54 7.36 1.90 -7.59
N PHE A 55 7.00 3.12 -7.20
CA PHE A 55 7.64 3.79 -6.08
C PHE A 55 7.41 3.00 -4.78
N PHE A 56 6.17 2.56 -4.55
CA PHE A 56 5.77 1.75 -3.41
C PHE A 56 6.55 0.43 -3.29
N LEU A 57 6.83 -0.24 -4.41
CA LEU A 57 7.64 -1.46 -4.47
C LEU A 57 9.02 -1.29 -3.81
N VAL A 58 9.59 -0.09 -3.86
CA VAL A 58 10.89 0.20 -3.25
C VAL A 58 10.74 0.72 -1.82
N ILE A 59 9.91 1.75 -1.62
CA ILE A 59 9.83 2.43 -0.33
C ILE A 59 9.20 1.54 0.75
N PHE A 60 8.23 0.69 0.39
CA PHE A 60 7.47 -0.09 1.35
C PHE A 60 8.31 -1.18 2.02
N PRO A 61 9.08 -2.02 1.29
CA PRO A 61 9.99 -2.97 1.93
C PRO A 61 11.05 -2.29 2.79
N MET A 62 11.63 -1.18 2.31
CA MET A 62 12.63 -0.42 3.08
C MET A 62 12.06 0.11 4.40
N TYR A 63 10.92 0.80 4.33
CA TYR A 63 10.24 1.32 5.52
C TYR A 63 9.83 0.21 6.47
N SER A 64 9.23 -0.87 5.94
CA SER A 64 8.77 -2.00 6.75
C SER A 64 9.91 -2.66 7.50
N TRP A 65 11.05 -2.86 6.84
CA TRP A 65 12.23 -3.46 7.44
C TRP A 65 12.78 -2.62 8.60
N ASP A 66 12.98 -1.33 8.37
CA ASP A 66 13.45 -0.41 9.41
C ASP A 66 12.45 -0.29 10.56
N HIS A 67 11.15 -0.25 10.24
CA HIS A 67 10.09 -0.17 11.25
C HIS A 67 10.03 -1.43 12.12
N ILE A 68 10.09 -2.63 11.52
CA ILE A 68 10.10 -3.92 12.23
C ILE A 68 11.34 -4.03 13.12
N ARG A 69 12.52 -3.67 12.60
CA ARG A 69 13.76 -3.67 13.39
C ARG A 69 13.69 -2.71 14.58
N GLY A 70 13.16 -1.51 14.38
CA GLY A 70 13.01 -0.51 15.44
C GLY A 70 11.97 -0.86 16.51
N HIS A 71 11.07 -1.82 16.25
CA HIS A 71 10.00 -2.21 17.17
C HIS A 71 10.01 -3.72 17.48
N LYS A 72 11.14 -4.40 17.29
CA LYS A 72 11.26 -5.85 17.40
C LYS A 72 10.70 -6.39 18.73
N ASP A 73 10.97 -5.68 19.82
CA ASP A 73 10.56 -6.09 21.17
C ASP A 73 9.03 -6.06 21.35
N ARG A 74 8.33 -5.20 20.59
CA ARG A 74 6.88 -5.03 20.64
C ARG A 74 6.11 -5.99 19.72
N LEU A 75 6.81 -6.73 18.86
CA LEU A 75 6.18 -7.71 17.97
C LEU A 75 5.56 -8.88 18.74
N GLY A 76 6.10 -9.19 19.93
CA GLY A 76 5.54 -10.21 20.83
C GLY A 76 4.33 -9.74 21.64
N GLU A 77 4.05 -8.43 21.68
CA GLU A 77 2.92 -7.87 22.42
C GLU A 77 1.62 -8.12 21.66
N ARG A 78 0.65 -8.76 22.32
CA ARG A 78 -0.72 -8.91 21.80
C ARG A 78 -1.46 -7.58 21.93
N SER A 79 -1.15 -6.64 21.03
CA SER A 79 -1.82 -5.34 20.93
C SER A 79 -2.52 -5.17 19.58
N LEU A 80 -3.57 -4.36 19.54
CA LEU A 80 -4.25 -4.00 18.28
C LEU A 80 -3.32 -3.24 17.34
N VAL A 81 -2.35 -2.47 17.88
CA VAL A 81 -1.32 -1.77 17.11
C VAL A 81 -0.40 -2.77 16.40
N THR A 82 0.07 -3.79 17.11
CA THR A 82 0.92 -4.85 16.56
C THR A 82 0.16 -5.67 15.53
N ALA A 83 -1.07 -6.09 15.83
CA ALA A 83 -1.89 -6.88 14.91
C ALA A 83 -2.21 -6.11 13.62
N SER A 84 -2.65 -4.85 13.72
CA SER A 84 -2.93 -4.03 12.54
C SER A 84 -1.66 -3.71 11.74
N GLY A 85 -0.51 -3.54 12.39
CA GLY A 85 0.78 -3.38 11.70
C GLY A 85 1.20 -4.64 10.92
N ILE A 86 1.00 -5.83 11.49
CA ILE A 86 1.24 -7.10 10.80
C ILE A 86 0.32 -7.27 9.59
N ILE A 87 -0.97 -6.95 9.75
CA ILE A 87 -1.94 -6.99 8.64
C ILE A 87 -1.51 -6.03 7.53
N GLN A 88 -1.12 -4.79 7.86
CA GLN A 88 -0.63 -3.81 6.88
C GLN A 88 0.61 -4.33 6.15
N PHE A 89 1.55 -4.95 6.87
CA PHE A 89 2.77 -5.52 6.28
C PHE A 89 2.44 -6.58 5.21
N PHE A 90 1.68 -7.61 5.58
CA PHE A 90 1.33 -8.69 4.66
C PHE A 90 0.42 -8.21 3.52
N THR A 91 -0.49 -7.28 3.81
CA THR A 91 -1.36 -6.72 2.78
C THR A 91 -0.58 -5.89 1.77
N GLY A 92 0.36 -5.05 2.21
CA GLY A 92 1.24 -4.30 1.31
C GLY A 92 2.12 -5.21 0.47
N LEU A 93 2.67 -6.29 1.05
CA LEU A 93 3.41 -7.30 0.29
C LEU A 93 2.52 -8.02 -0.74
N GLY A 94 1.31 -8.40 -0.35
CA GLY A 94 0.34 -9.02 -1.24
C GLY A 94 -0.09 -8.10 -2.39
N LEU A 95 -0.23 -6.80 -2.15
CA LEU A 95 -0.51 -5.80 -3.19
C LEU A 95 0.65 -5.68 -4.18
N ILE A 96 1.91 -5.74 -3.73
CA ILE A 96 3.06 -5.79 -4.64
C ILE A 96 3.03 -7.08 -5.47
N ILE A 97 2.83 -8.23 -4.83
CA ILE A 97 2.85 -9.55 -5.50
C ILE A 97 1.72 -9.68 -6.52
N SER A 98 0.52 -9.17 -6.21
CA SER A 98 -0.62 -9.19 -7.14
C SER A 98 -0.56 -8.07 -8.19
N GLY A 99 0.03 -6.93 -7.86
CA GLY A 99 0.17 -5.79 -8.77
C GLY A 99 1.16 -6.03 -9.91
N ILE A 100 2.26 -6.77 -9.66
CA ILE A 100 3.26 -7.07 -10.70
C ILE A 100 2.64 -7.87 -11.88
N PRO A 101 1.93 -8.99 -11.67
CA PRO A 101 1.23 -9.68 -12.76
C PRO A 101 0.21 -8.80 -13.48
N LEU A 102 -0.57 -8.01 -12.75
CA LEU A 102 -1.57 -7.10 -13.34
C LEU A 102 -0.92 -6.04 -14.23
N LEU A 103 0.24 -5.53 -13.84
CA LEU A 103 1.02 -4.61 -14.64
C LEU A 103 1.52 -5.26 -15.94
N LEU A 104 2.00 -6.51 -15.87
CA LEU A 104 2.64 -7.19 -17.00
C LEU A 104 1.64 -7.74 -18.03
N TYR A 105 0.48 -8.20 -17.57
CA TYR A 105 -0.49 -8.93 -18.41
C TYR A 105 -1.84 -8.24 -18.54
N GLY A 106 -2.08 -7.17 -17.77
CA GLY A 106 -3.35 -6.45 -17.75
C GLY A 106 -4.39 -7.11 -16.82
N ALA A 107 -5.27 -6.27 -16.26
CA ALA A 107 -6.32 -6.70 -15.33
C ALA A 107 -7.48 -7.45 -16.00
N ASP A 108 -7.65 -7.30 -17.32
CA ASP A 108 -8.70 -7.97 -18.08
C ASP A 108 -8.36 -9.43 -18.41
N VAL A 109 -7.10 -9.83 -18.21
CA VAL A 109 -6.59 -11.18 -18.50
C VAL A 109 -6.50 -12.04 -17.23
N LEU A 110 -6.31 -11.41 -16.07
CA LEU A 110 -5.95 -12.07 -14.82
C LEU A 110 -7.00 -11.83 -13.72
N ASP A 111 -8.11 -12.58 -13.77
CA ASP A 111 -9.22 -12.44 -12.81
C ASP A 111 -8.78 -12.63 -11.36
N PHE A 112 -8.04 -13.71 -11.06
CA PHE A 112 -7.64 -14.02 -9.69
C PHE A 112 -6.69 -12.98 -9.07
N PRO A 113 -5.58 -12.55 -9.73
CA PRO A 113 -4.77 -11.44 -9.26
C PRO A 113 -5.57 -10.14 -9.08
N ARG A 114 -6.51 -9.84 -9.98
CA ARG A 114 -7.36 -8.64 -9.88
C ARG A 114 -8.24 -8.68 -8.63
N GLU A 115 -8.93 -9.78 -8.38
CA GLU A 115 -9.80 -9.95 -7.23
C GLU A 115 -9.03 -9.87 -5.91
N ILE A 116 -7.90 -10.56 -5.81
CA ILE A 116 -7.04 -10.49 -4.62
C ILE A 116 -6.50 -9.07 -4.42
N HIS A 117 -6.04 -8.41 -5.49
CA HIS A 117 -5.49 -7.06 -5.40
C HIS A 117 -6.55 -6.07 -4.87
N LEU A 118 -7.79 -6.19 -5.33
CA LEU A 118 -8.91 -5.39 -4.86
C LEU A 118 -9.28 -5.70 -3.40
N LEU A 119 -9.39 -6.98 -3.04
CA LEU A 119 -9.64 -7.39 -1.65
C LEU A 119 -8.57 -6.84 -0.70
N LEU A 120 -7.30 -6.99 -1.05
CA LEU A 120 -6.18 -6.49 -0.27
C LEU A 120 -6.19 -4.96 -0.17
N THR A 121 -6.67 -4.25 -1.19
CA THR A 121 -6.84 -2.79 -1.14
C THR A 121 -7.81 -2.39 -0.03
N PHE A 122 -8.94 -3.09 0.10
CA PHE A 122 -9.91 -2.85 1.17
C PHE A 122 -9.37 -3.25 2.55
N VAL A 123 -8.66 -4.38 2.65
CA VAL A 123 -8.00 -4.80 3.90
C VAL A 123 -6.96 -3.76 4.34
N LEU A 124 -6.19 -3.19 3.41
CA LEU A 124 -5.20 -2.15 3.72
C LEU A 124 -5.90 -0.89 4.24
N ALA A 125 -6.95 -0.43 3.55
CA ALA A 125 -7.72 0.74 3.97
C ALA A 125 -8.30 0.56 5.38
N GLY A 126 -8.97 -0.58 5.63
CA GLY A 126 -9.53 -0.90 6.94
C GLY A 126 -8.47 -0.99 8.03
N SER A 127 -7.33 -1.64 7.75
CA SER A 127 -6.24 -1.78 8.72
C SER A 127 -5.54 -0.44 9.03
N LEU A 128 -5.42 0.48 8.07
CA LEU A 128 -4.90 1.83 8.31
C LEU A 128 -5.81 2.63 9.24
N ILE A 129 -7.12 2.57 9.01
CA ILE A 129 -8.13 3.20 9.87
C ILE A 129 -8.05 2.62 11.28
N LEU A 130 -8.08 1.29 11.40
CA LEU A 130 -8.00 0.59 12.68
C LEU A 130 -6.71 0.95 13.44
N HIS A 131 -5.57 0.95 12.76
CA HIS A 131 -4.28 1.27 13.36
C HIS A 131 -4.23 2.71 13.88
N LYS A 132 -4.80 3.67 13.13
CA LYS A 132 -4.90 5.06 13.57
C LYS A 132 -5.72 5.20 14.86
N PHE A 133 -6.83 4.46 14.99
CA PHE A 133 -7.67 4.50 16.19
C PHE A 133 -7.09 3.69 17.36
N SER A 134 -6.28 2.66 17.07
CA SER A 134 -5.64 1.82 18.09
C SER A 134 -4.44 2.49 18.77
N LYS A 135 -3.93 3.59 18.22
CA LYS A 135 -2.82 4.38 18.80
C LYS A 135 -3.24 5.33 19.94
N LYS A 136 -4.45 5.18 20.48
CA LYS A 136 -4.92 5.85 21.69
C LYS A 136 -4.66 4.95 22.90
#